data_AF-A0A7G9YMP7-F1
#
_entry.id   AF-A0A7G9YMP7-F1
#
_cell.length_a   1.000
_cell.length_b   1.000
_cell.length_c   1.000
_cell.angle_alpha   90.00
_cell.angle_beta   90.00
_cell.angle_gamma   90.00
#
_symmetry.space_group_name_H-M   'P 1'
#
loop_
_entity.id
_entity.type
_entity.pdbx_description
1 polymer ?
#
loop_
_entity_poly.entity_id
_entity_poly.type
_entity_poly.pdbx_seq_one_letter_code
_entity_poly.pdbx_strand_id
1 'polypeptide(L)'
;MSDQRNFEVTEAGVNPPLIKDKDYSIWLKELKNKVRLVQIKAAVKVNSELLQFYWELGADIVEKQATAKWGDGFLSNLSHDLMAEFPDMKGFSKRNLELR
;
A
#
# COMPACT_ATOMS: atom_id res chain seq x y z
N MET A 1 -37.20 -8.89 -56.13
CA MET A 1 -36.83 -7.56 -55.60
C MET A 1 -36.00 -7.82 -54.36
N SER A 2 -34.79 -7.27 -54.38
CA SER A 2 -33.62 -7.75 -53.66
C SER A 2 -33.61 -7.38 -52.19
N ASP A 3 -33.00 -8.29 -51.42
CA ASP A 3 -32.35 -8.11 -50.13
C ASP A 3 -31.57 -6.78 -50.08
N GLN A 4 -31.69 -6.05 -48.97
CA GLN A 4 -30.54 -5.34 -48.38
C GLN A 4 -30.83 -4.92 -46.94
N ARG A 5 -30.36 -5.78 -46.03
CA ARG A 5 -29.78 -5.38 -44.74
C ARG A 5 -28.93 -4.12 -44.91
N ASN A 6 -29.19 -3.10 -44.10
CA ASN A 6 -28.17 -2.14 -43.65
C ASN A 6 -28.33 -1.98 -42.14
N PHE A 7 -27.76 -2.96 -41.44
CA PHE A 7 -27.28 -2.76 -40.08
C PHE A 7 -26.10 -1.80 -40.22
N GLU A 8 -26.30 -0.52 -39.93
CA GLU A 8 -25.19 0.40 -39.71
C GLU A 8 -24.51 -0.02 -38.40
N VAL A 9 -23.60 -0.98 -38.51
CA VAL A 9 -22.53 -1.18 -37.55
C VAL A 9 -21.63 0.05 -37.70
N THR A 10 -21.91 1.11 -36.95
CA THR A 10 -20.96 2.20 -36.78
C THR A 10 -19.96 1.78 -35.71
N GLU A 11 -18.76 1.50 -36.18
CA GLU A 11 -17.56 1.27 -35.40
C GLU A 11 -17.29 2.44 -34.43
N ALA A 12 -16.56 2.08 -33.37
CA ALA A 12 -15.94 2.96 -32.38
C ALA A 12 -16.83 3.43 -31.22
N GLY A 13 -16.93 2.56 -30.21
CA GLY A 13 -17.12 2.93 -28.81
C GLY A 13 -15.94 3.71 -28.23
N VAL A 14 -15.60 4.84 -28.85
CA VAL A 14 -14.84 5.91 -28.21
C VAL A 14 -15.83 7.06 -28.06
N ASN A 15 -16.45 7.12 -26.88
CA ASN A 15 -17.18 8.33 -26.48
C ASN A 15 -16.22 9.52 -26.71
N PRO A 16 -16.61 10.55 -27.50
CA PRO A 16 -15.84 11.78 -27.57
C PRO A 16 -15.58 12.25 -26.14
N PRO A 17 -14.46 12.93 -25.82
CA PRO A 17 -14.30 13.55 -24.52
C PRO A 17 -15.44 14.55 -24.35
N LEU A 18 -16.53 14.10 -23.73
CA LEU A 18 -17.64 14.93 -23.34
C LEU A 18 -17.00 15.95 -22.42
N ILE A 19 -17.14 17.21 -22.80
CA ILE A 19 -16.75 18.39 -22.02
C ILE A 19 -15.37 18.97 -22.43
N LYS A 20 -15.36 19.78 -23.51
CA LYS A 20 -14.43 20.91 -23.69
C LYS A 20 -14.84 22.09 -22.77
N ASP A 21 -15.26 21.80 -21.55
CA ASP A 21 -15.54 22.83 -20.54
C ASP A 21 -14.28 23.04 -19.71
N LYS A 22 -13.85 24.30 -19.68
CA LYS A 22 -12.71 24.74 -18.89
C LYS A 22 -12.99 24.51 -17.41
N ASP A 23 -14.23 24.66 -16.97
CA ASP A 23 -14.62 24.54 -15.57
C ASP A 23 -14.50 23.09 -15.11
N TYR A 24 -14.95 22.13 -15.91
CA TYR A 24 -14.74 20.71 -15.62
C TYR A 24 -13.25 20.33 -15.61
N SER A 25 -12.46 20.85 -16.55
CA SER A 25 -11.03 20.57 -16.61
C SER A 25 -10.28 21.12 -15.39
N ILE A 26 -10.66 22.32 -14.94
CA ILE A 26 -10.13 22.96 -13.72
C ILE A 26 -10.52 22.12 -12.50
N TRP A 27 -11.81 21.80 -12.35
CA TRP A 27 -12.31 20.99 -11.25
C TRP A 27 -11.64 19.60 -11.19
N LEU A 28 -11.47 18.94 -12.34
CA LEU A 28 -10.79 17.64 -12.41
C LEU A 28 -9.32 17.74 -11.99
N LYS A 29 -8.63 18.82 -12.36
CA LYS A 29 -7.24 19.08 -11.91
C LYS A 29 -7.18 19.25 -10.40
N GLU A 30 -8.10 20.00 -9.82
CA GLU A 30 -8.20 20.17 -8.37
C GLU A 30 -8.51 18.86 -7.66
N LEU A 31 -9.41 18.05 -8.20
CA LEU A 31 -9.75 16.73 -7.65
C LEU A 31 -8.53 15.81 -7.65
N LYS A 32 -7.79 15.74 -8.76
CA LYS A 32 -6.54 14.97 -8.84
C LYS A 32 -5.51 15.43 -7.80
N ASN A 33 -5.40 16.74 -7.56
CA ASN A 33 -4.52 17.27 -6.53
C ASN A 33 -4.97 16.90 -5.11
N LYS A 34 -6.28 16.97 -4.82
CA LYS A 34 -6.85 16.53 -3.54
C LYS A 34 -6.55 15.05 -3.29
N VAL A 35 -6.75 14.19 -4.29
CA VAL A 35 -6.44 12.75 -4.18
C VAL A 35 -4.97 12.51 -3.86
N ARG A 36 -4.05 13.18 -4.58
CA ARG A 36 -2.60 13.06 -4.29
C ARG A 36 -2.25 13.50 -2.88
N LEU A 37 -2.82 14.63 -2.41
CA LEU A 37 -2.58 15.11 -1.06
C LEU A 37 -3.10 14.14 0.00
N VAL A 38 -4.27 13.53 -0.21
CA VAL A 38 -4.82 12.51 0.69
C VAL A 38 -3.92 11.27 0.71
N GLN A 39 -3.46 10.79 -0.44
CA GLN A 39 -2.55 9.64 -0.54
C GLN A 39 -1.21 9.91 0.19
N ILE A 40 -0.62 11.10 0.01
CA ILE A 40 0.60 11.49 0.72
C ILE A 40 0.37 11.49 2.23
N LYS A 41 -0.73 12.10 2.70
CA LYS A 41 -1.06 12.13 4.13
C LYS A 41 -1.23 10.73 4.71
N ALA A 42 -1.93 9.85 4.00
CA ALA A 42 -2.11 8.47 4.40
C ALA A 42 -0.77 7.73 4.46
N ALA A 43 0.07 7.85 3.44
CA ALA A 43 1.39 7.24 3.40
C ALA A 43 2.29 7.73 4.55
N VAL A 44 2.29 9.04 4.84
CA VAL A 44 3.05 9.61 5.96
C VAL A 44 2.56 9.07 7.29
N LYS A 45 1.24 9.01 7.51
CA LYS A 45 0.68 8.47 8.76
C LYS A 45 1.03 6.99 8.93
N VAL A 46 0.82 6.17 7.91
CA VAL A 46 1.19 4.75 7.93
C VAL A 46 2.68 4.57 8.22
N ASN A 47 3.55 5.32 7.55
CA ASN A 47 4.99 5.23 7.79
C ASN A 47 5.37 5.64 9.22
N SER A 48 4.73 6.67 9.78
CA SER A 48 4.99 7.09 11.16
C SER A 48 4.56 6.04 12.18
N GLU A 49 3.41 5.39 11.99
CA GLU A 49 2.94 4.31 12.86
C GLU A 49 3.84 3.08 12.74
N LEU A 50 4.23 2.71 11.51
CA LEU A 50 5.16 1.59 11.30
C LEU A 50 6.51 1.84 11.95
N LEU A 51 7.05 3.06 11.84
CA LEU A 51 8.30 3.41 12.50
C LEU A 51 8.16 3.31 14.01
N GLN A 52 7.11 3.89 14.60
CA GLN A 52 6.86 3.83 16.04
C GLN A 52 6.75 2.38 16.55
N PHE A 53 5.91 1.57 15.89
CA PHE A 53 5.76 0.15 16.19
C PHE A 53 7.11 -0.58 16.16
N TYR A 54 7.95 -0.24 15.18
CA TYR A 54 9.25 -0.86 15.01
C TYR A 54 10.27 -0.49 16.10
N TRP A 55 10.18 0.72 16.66
CA TRP A 55 10.95 1.12 17.83
C TRP A 55 10.48 0.39 19.09
N GLU A 56 9.17 0.32 19.31
CA GLU A 56 8.56 -0.39 20.44
C GLU A 56 8.91 -1.88 20.43
N LEU A 57 8.81 -2.52 19.27
CA LEU A 57 9.19 -3.92 19.10
C LEU A 57 10.65 -4.18 19.46
N GLY A 58 11.56 -3.26 19.13
CA GLY A 58 12.97 -3.37 19.51
C GLY A 58 13.16 -3.37 21.03
N ALA A 59 12.49 -2.43 21.71
CA ALA A 59 12.51 -2.36 23.17
C ALA A 59 11.94 -3.63 23.82
N ASP A 60 10.81 -4.13 23.31
CA ASP A 60 10.18 -5.37 23.78
C ASP A 60 11.12 -6.57 23.60
N ILE A 61 11.79 -6.68 22.44
CA ILE A 61 12.77 -7.76 22.18
C ILE A 61 13.90 -7.72 23.21
N VAL A 62 14.47 -6.54 23.48
CA VAL A 62 15.55 -6.38 24.46
C VAL A 62 15.09 -6.78 25.86
N GLU A 63 13.91 -6.32 26.29
CA GLU A 63 13.35 -6.67 27.60
C GLU A 63 13.13 -8.18 27.72
N LYS A 64 12.57 -8.81 26.70
CA LYS A 64 12.31 -10.25 26.71
C LYS A 64 13.59 -11.07 26.66
N GLN A 65 14.59 -10.66 25.90
CA GLN A 65 15.91 -11.33 25.91
C GLN A 65 16.58 -11.24 27.28
N ALA A 66 16.41 -10.13 28.01
CA ALA A 66 16.97 -9.96 29.34
C ALA A 66 16.25 -10.81 30.41
N THR A 67 14.94 -11.03 30.26
CA THR A 67 14.10 -11.64 31.31
C THR A 67 13.81 -13.12 31.08
N ALA A 68 13.84 -13.60 29.83
CA ALA A 68 13.42 -14.94 29.48
C ALA A 68 14.58 -15.89 29.14
N LYS A 69 14.41 -17.17 29.45
CA LYS A 69 15.40 -18.23 29.15
C LYS A 69 15.08 -18.92 27.82
N TRP A 70 14.99 -18.16 26.74
CA TRP A 70 14.59 -18.69 25.42
C TRP A 70 15.77 -19.18 24.55
N GLY A 71 17.00 -18.86 24.96
CA GLY A 71 18.22 -19.28 24.25
C GLY A 71 18.42 -18.60 22.90
N ASP A 72 19.48 -19.00 22.20
CA ASP A 72 19.97 -18.33 20.99
C ASP A 72 19.01 -18.42 19.78
N GLY A 73 18.03 -19.32 19.84
CA GLY A 73 17.04 -19.53 18.79
C GLY A 73 15.87 -18.53 18.79
N PHE A 74 15.72 -17.74 19.85
CA PHE A 74 14.55 -16.87 20.04
C PHE A 74 14.28 -15.94 18.85
N LEU A 75 15.27 -15.14 18.44
CA LEU A 75 15.12 -14.20 17.33
C LEU A 75 14.83 -14.89 16.00
N SER A 76 15.35 -16.10 15.82
CA SER A 76 15.10 -16.88 14.61
C SER A 76 13.64 -17.35 14.55
N ASN A 77 13.10 -17.82 15.68
CA ASN A 77 11.72 -18.26 15.77
C ASN A 77 10.76 -17.07 15.63
N LEU A 78 11.03 -15.97 16.34
CA LEU A 78 10.24 -14.74 16.24
C LEU A 78 10.20 -14.21 14.80
N SER A 79 11.34 -14.21 14.11
CA SER A 79 11.40 -13.83 12.70
C SER A 79 10.53 -14.73 11.83
N HIS A 80 10.63 -16.05 12.02
CA HIS A 80 9.84 -17.02 11.26
C HIS A 80 8.34 -16.81 11.46
N ASP A 81 7.89 -16.72 12.71
CA ASP A 81 6.48 -16.56 13.07
C ASP A 81 5.91 -15.27 12.50
N LEU A 82 6.62 -14.15 12.65
CA LEU A 82 6.17 -12.85 12.14
C LEU A 82 6.18 -12.76 10.62
N MET A 83 7.16 -13.37 9.94
CA MET A 83 7.19 -13.41 8.48
C MET A 83 6.12 -14.33 7.89
N ALA A 84 5.74 -15.39 8.60
CA ALA A 84 4.66 -16.30 8.19
C ALA A 84 3.29 -15.62 8.33
N GLU A 85 3.07 -14.90 9.43
CA GLU A 85 1.80 -14.20 9.68
C GLU A 85 1.65 -12.93 8.81
N PHE A 86 2.74 -12.20 8.57
CA PHE A 86 2.73 -10.92 7.85
C PHE A 86 3.66 -10.94 6.63
N PRO A 87 3.34 -11.71 5.57
CA PRO A 87 4.23 -11.94 4.43
C PRO A 87 4.56 -10.67 3.63
N ASP A 88 3.68 -9.66 3.65
CA ASP A 88 3.89 -8.38 2.96
C ASP A 88 4.80 -7.41 3.73
N MET A 89 5.07 -7.69 5.02
CA MET A 89 5.88 -6.81 5.87
C MET A 89 7.37 -7.17 5.81
N LYS A 90 8.16 -6.29 5.19
CA LYS A 90 9.61 -6.50 4.98
C LYS A 90 10.48 -6.29 6.23
N GLY A 91 9.89 -5.96 7.38
CA GLY A 91 10.62 -5.58 8.61
C GLY A 91 10.96 -6.72 9.56
N PHE A 92 10.43 -7.91 9.36
CA PHE A 92 10.51 -9.02 10.33
C PHE A 92 11.60 -10.06 10.05
N SER A 93 12.48 -9.82 9.07
CA SER A 93 13.63 -10.70 8.88
C SER A 93 14.54 -10.67 10.11
N LYS A 94 15.16 -11.81 10.43
CA LYS A 94 16.06 -11.95 11.58
C LYS A 94 17.11 -10.84 11.64
N ARG A 95 17.74 -10.54 10.49
CA ARG A 95 18.72 -9.45 10.36
C ARG A 95 18.13 -8.09 10.74
N ASN A 96 16.87 -7.82 10.37
CA ASN A 96 16.23 -6.57 10.73
C ASN A 96 15.92 -6.52 12.22
N LEU A 97 15.51 -7.64 12.83
CA LEU A 97 15.26 -7.71 14.27
C LEU A 97 16.56 -7.57 15.10
N GLU A 98 17.69 -8.08 14.59
CA GLU A 98 19.01 -7.93 15.22
C GLU A 98 19.57 -6.50 15.16
N LEU A 99 19.08 -5.67 14.23
CA LEU A 99 19.52 -4.28 14.06
C LEU A 99 18.65 -3.26 14.81
N ARG A 100 17.59 -3.71 15.47
CA ARG A 100 16.70 -2.90 16.32
C ARG A 100 17.26 -2.83 17.73
#